data_AF-A0A6V8NWY0-F1
#
_entry.id   AF-A0A6V8NWY0-F1
#
_cell.length_a   1.000
_cell.length_b   1.000
_cell.length_c   1.000
_cell.angle_alpha   90.00
_cell.angle_beta   90.00
_cell.angle_gamma   90.00
#
_symmetry.space_group_name_H-M   'P 1'
#
loop_
_entity.id
_entity.type
_entity.pdbx_description
1 polymer ?
#
loop_
_entity_poly.entity_id
_entity_poly.type
_entity_poly.pdbx_seq_one_letter_code
_entity_poly.pdbx_strand_id
1 'polypeptide(L)'
;QEMARYVEDGILDCGITGKDWILEQNANVHEVAGLIYAKEDLRPVKWVIAVPNDSKIKSVKDLNGKRIATELVGFTKRYLKAKGIKAEVDFSWGATEVKPPYLADAIVELTETGTSLRENNLRIVETILESSTRFIANKKAWQDKWKKQKIQNIVMLLKGALSAEEKVG
;
A
#
# COMPACT_ATOMS: atom_id res chain seq x y z
N GLN A 1 -6.34 -6.18 -4.04
CA GLN A 1 -6.75 -4.82 -4.46
C GLN A 1 -8.20 -4.52 -4.04
N GLU A 2 -9.21 -5.28 -4.46
CA GLU A 2 -10.64 -4.91 -4.33
C GLU A 2 -11.25 -5.07 -2.91
N MET A 3 -10.58 -5.77 -2.01
CA MET A 3 -11.15 -6.17 -0.71
C MET A 3 -11.65 -4.99 0.13
N ALA A 4 -10.93 -3.86 0.16
CA ALA A 4 -11.34 -2.72 0.98
C ALA A 4 -12.70 -2.16 0.55
N ARG A 5 -12.92 -2.07 -0.77
CA ARG A 5 -14.20 -1.69 -1.38
C ARG A 5 -15.32 -2.68 -1.10
N TYR A 6 -15.10 -3.99 -1.23
CA TYR A 6 -16.15 -4.97 -0.94
C TYR A 6 -16.60 -4.94 0.53
N VAL A 7 -15.67 -4.66 1.44
CA VAL A 7 -15.98 -4.47 2.86
C VAL A 7 -16.68 -3.13 3.10
N GLU A 8 -16.26 -2.04 2.45
CA GLU A 8 -16.93 -0.74 2.53
C GLU A 8 -18.38 -0.80 2.03
N ASP A 9 -18.60 -1.40 0.87
CA ASP A 9 -19.91 -1.55 0.23
C ASP A 9 -20.85 -2.49 1.00
N GLY A 10 -20.33 -3.24 1.98
CA GLY A 10 -21.09 -4.15 2.81
C GLY A 10 -21.47 -5.46 2.12
N ILE A 11 -20.84 -5.76 0.97
CA ILE A 11 -20.90 -7.07 0.31
C ILE A 11 -20.26 -8.12 1.23
N LEU A 12 -19.18 -7.74 1.92
CA LEU A 12 -18.53 -8.53 2.95
C LEU A 12 -18.58 -7.78 4.30
N ASP A 13 -18.83 -8.51 5.39
CA ASP A 13 -18.83 -7.93 6.74
C ASP A 13 -17.43 -7.55 7.23
N CYS A 14 -16.41 -8.31 6.80
CA CYS A 14 -15.00 -8.11 7.13
C CYS A 14 -14.07 -8.75 6.11
N GLY A 15 -12.79 -8.38 6.14
CA GLY A 15 -11.77 -8.93 5.23
C GLY A 15 -10.34 -8.61 5.64
N ILE A 16 -9.38 -9.23 4.95
CA ILE A 16 -7.95 -8.98 5.10
C ILE A 16 -7.43 -8.26 3.86
N THR A 17 -6.76 -7.13 4.04
CA THR A 17 -6.19 -6.36 2.93
C THR A 17 -4.96 -5.57 3.36
N GLY A 18 -4.22 -5.00 2.42
CA GLY A 18 -3.10 -4.11 2.72
C GLY A 18 -3.58 -2.69 3.07
N LYS A 19 -2.86 -2.00 3.95
CA LYS A 19 -3.13 -0.60 4.30
C LYS A 19 -3.08 0.31 3.07
N ASP A 20 -2.16 0.04 2.15
CA ASP A 20 -2.07 0.64 0.83
C ASP A 20 -3.36 0.54 0.03
N TRP A 21 -4.03 -0.62 0.00
CA TRP A 21 -5.29 -0.75 -0.73
C TRP A 21 -6.46 -0.01 -0.07
N ILE A 22 -6.50 0.04 1.28
CA ILE A 22 -7.45 0.89 2.01
C ILE A 22 -7.23 2.35 1.64
N LEU A 23 -5.97 2.79 1.66
CA LEU A 23 -5.60 4.16 1.38
C LEU A 23 -5.79 4.51 -0.09
N GLU A 24 -5.48 3.63 -1.03
CA GLU A 24 -5.65 3.80 -2.48
C GLU A 24 -7.11 4.13 -2.83
N GLN A 25 -8.02 3.30 -2.32
CA GLN A 25 -9.46 3.45 -2.52
C GLN A 25 -10.06 4.54 -1.65
N ASN A 26 -9.31 5.04 -0.65
CA ASN A 26 -9.83 5.93 0.38
C ASN A 26 -11.07 5.33 1.07
N ALA A 27 -11.01 4.02 1.34
CA ALA A 27 -12.15 3.22 1.75
C ALA A 27 -12.58 3.53 3.20
N ASN A 28 -13.88 3.71 3.41
CA ASN A 28 -14.47 4.04 4.70
C ASN A 28 -14.77 2.79 5.56
N VAL A 29 -13.72 2.10 5.99
CA VAL A 29 -13.82 0.86 6.77
C VAL A 29 -13.43 1.06 8.24
N HIS A 30 -13.72 0.08 9.09
CA HIS A 30 -13.19 0.00 10.47
C HIS A 30 -11.97 -0.91 10.49
N GLU A 31 -10.79 -0.37 10.78
CA GLU A 31 -9.58 -1.17 10.99
C GLU A 31 -9.65 -1.87 12.35
N VAL A 32 -9.85 -3.19 12.35
CA VAL A 32 -10.01 -3.99 13.58
C VAL A 32 -8.66 -4.35 14.19
N ALA A 33 -7.69 -4.73 13.34
CA ALA A 33 -6.36 -5.12 13.77
C ALA A 33 -5.32 -4.97 12.66
N GLY A 34 -4.07 -4.67 13.05
CA GLY A 34 -2.90 -4.99 12.23
C GLY A 34 -2.53 -6.45 12.38
N LEU A 35 -2.21 -7.10 11.25
CA LEU A 35 -1.69 -8.46 11.18
C LEU A 35 -0.22 -8.36 10.77
N ILE A 36 0.61 -7.85 11.68
CA ILE A 36 2.05 -7.71 11.46
C ILE A 36 2.69 -9.05 11.81
N TYR A 37 3.39 -9.65 10.86
CA TYR A 37 4.17 -10.86 11.08
C TYR A 37 5.48 -10.45 11.75
N ALA A 38 5.82 -11.02 12.92
CA ALA A 38 6.98 -10.57 13.69
C ALA A 38 8.31 -11.22 13.30
N LYS A 39 8.39 -11.98 12.20
CA LYS A 39 9.70 -12.41 11.68
C LYS A 39 10.51 -11.15 11.35
N GLU A 40 11.72 -11.06 11.87
CA GLU A 40 12.62 -9.90 11.74
C GLU A 40 12.87 -9.47 10.28
N ASP A 41 12.58 -10.36 9.33
CA ASP A 41 12.70 -10.13 7.89
C ASP A 41 11.44 -9.57 7.20
N LEU A 42 10.27 -9.57 7.85
CA LEU A 42 9.00 -9.11 7.26
C LEU A 42 8.72 -7.66 7.65
N ARG A 43 9.59 -6.75 7.18
CA ARG A 43 9.39 -5.30 7.30
C ARG A 43 8.10 -4.89 6.59
N PRO A 44 7.39 -3.85 7.07
CA PRO A 44 6.30 -3.27 6.31
C PRO A 44 6.80 -2.91 4.91
N VAL A 45 6.05 -3.36 3.89
CA VAL A 45 6.35 -3.07 2.49
C VAL A 45 6.27 -1.55 2.28
N LYS A 46 7.17 -1.02 1.45
CA LYS A 46 7.29 0.42 1.23
C LYS A 46 6.86 0.75 -0.18
N TRP A 47 5.96 1.70 -0.31
CA TRP A 47 5.75 2.39 -1.58
C TRP A 47 6.73 3.55 -1.66
N VAL A 48 7.53 3.54 -2.72
CA VAL A 48 8.60 4.51 -2.92
C VAL A 48 8.47 5.19 -4.26
N ILE A 49 8.87 6.46 -4.30
CA ILE A 49 9.15 7.14 -5.56
C ILE A 49 10.54 6.70 -6.01
N ALA A 50 10.64 6.16 -7.22
CA ALA A 50 11.90 5.77 -7.83
C ALA A 50 12.07 6.39 -9.22
N VAL A 51 13.33 6.65 -9.59
CA VAL A 51 13.71 7.30 -10.85
C VAL A 51 14.98 6.64 -11.40
N PRO A 52 15.28 6.75 -12.70
CA PRO A 52 16.57 6.34 -13.25
C PRO A 52 17.75 6.93 -12.46
N ASN A 53 18.84 6.16 -12.33
CA ASN A 53 20.03 6.59 -11.58
C ASN A 53 20.57 7.95 -12.05
N ASP A 54 20.55 8.19 -13.36
CA ASP A 54 21.00 9.42 -14.04
C ASP A 54 19.94 10.54 -14.08
N SER A 55 18.74 10.31 -13.53
CA SER A 55 17.67 11.30 -13.51
C SER A 55 18.06 12.55 -12.72
N LYS A 56 17.62 13.72 -13.22
CA LYS A 56 17.78 15.02 -12.54
C LYS A 56 16.83 15.20 -11.35
N ILE A 57 15.85 14.32 -11.16
CA ILE A 57 14.86 14.37 -10.07
C ILE A 57 15.55 13.95 -8.77
N LYS A 58 15.78 14.89 -7.85
CA LYS A 58 16.47 14.62 -6.57
C LYS A 58 15.52 14.59 -5.39
N SER A 59 14.35 15.21 -5.53
CA SER A 59 13.34 15.31 -4.49
C SER A 59 11.94 15.27 -5.08
N VAL A 60 10.95 15.10 -4.22
CA VAL A 60 9.53 15.12 -4.59
C VAL A 60 9.12 16.44 -5.25
N LYS A 61 9.78 17.56 -4.94
CA LYS A 61 9.52 18.86 -5.59
C LYS A 61 9.86 18.85 -7.10
N ASP A 62 10.81 18.03 -7.51
CA ASP A 62 11.25 17.95 -8.91
C ASP A 62 10.28 17.15 -9.80
N LEU A 63 9.19 16.61 -9.20
CA LEU A 63 8.12 15.90 -9.90
C LEU A 63 7.08 16.84 -10.53
N ASN A 64 7.19 18.15 -10.34
CA ASN A 64 6.26 19.10 -10.94
C ASN A 64 6.38 19.07 -12.48
N GLY A 65 5.26 18.87 -13.17
CA GLY A 65 5.18 18.68 -14.62
C GLY A 65 5.71 17.34 -15.12
N LYS A 66 5.88 16.33 -14.26
CA LYS A 66 6.40 15.00 -14.60
C LYS A 66 5.29 13.97 -14.77
N ARG A 67 5.61 12.88 -15.47
CA ARG A 67 4.76 11.68 -15.61
C ARG A 67 5.19 10.61 -14.63
N ILE A 68 4.24 10.06 -13.90
CA ILE A 68 4.44 9.04 -12.86
C ILE A 68 3.58 7.82 -13.19
N ALA A 69 4.20 6.64 -13.26
CA ALA A 69 3.48 5.38 -13.40
C ALA A 69 3.39 4.64 -12.06
N THR A 70 2.22 4.08 -11.75
CA THR A 70 2.00 3.31 -10.50
C THR A 70 0.70 2.50 -10.54
N GLU A 71 0.62 1.42 -9.75
CA GLU A 71 -0.67 0.79 -9.41
C GLU A 71 -1.44 1.59 -8.34
N LEU A 72 -0.74 2.40 -7.53
CA LEU A 72 -1.28 3.14 -6.39
C LEU A 72 -1.68 4.58 -6.77
N VAL A 73 -2.53 4.71 -7.80
CA VAL A 73 -2.83 5.97 -8.49
C VAL A 73 -3.56 6.97 -7.57
N GLY A 74 -4.65 6.55 -6.95
CA GLY A 74 -5.48 7.37 -6.08
C GLY A 74 -4.69 7.93 -4.91
N PHE A 75 -3.89 7.09 -4.25
CA PHE A 75 -3.02 7.51 -3.16
C PHE A 75 -1.96 8.49 -3.65
N THR A 76 -1.23 8.15 -4.72
CA THR A 76 -0.16 8.98 -5.28
C THR A 76 -0.68 10.37 -5.65
N LYS A 77 -1.85 10.47 -6.30
CA LYS A 77 -2.49 11.75 -6.63
C LYS A 77 -2.79 12.58 -5.38
N ARG A 78 -3.34 11.98 -4.33
CA ARG A 78 -3.62 12.67 -3.06
C ARG A 78 -2.34 13.12 -2.36
N TYR A 79 -1.32 12.26 -2.31
CA TYR A 79 -0.02 12.54 -1.72
C TYR A 79 0.66 13.75 -2.41
N LEU A 80 0.71 13.78 -3.74
CA LEU A 80 1.31 14.89 -4.50
C LEU A 80 0.51 16.19 -4.33
N LYS A 81 -0.82 16.10 -4.36
CA LYS A 81 -1.70 17.25 -4.13
C LYS A 81 -1.48 17.87 -2.76
N ALA A 82 -1.34 17.06 -1.70
CA ALA A 82 -1.05 17.52 -0.35
C ALA A 82 0.31 18.26 -0.24
N LYS A 83 1.25 17.95 -1.14
CA LYS A 83 2.56 18.62 -1.23
C LYS A 83 2.59 19.76 -2.25
N GLY A 84 1.46 20.11 -2.88
CA GLY A 84 1.38 21.19 -3.87
C GLY A 84 2.05 20.86 -5.21
N ILE A 85 2.25 19.58 -5.52
CA ILE A 85 2.93 19.12 -6.75
C ILE A 85 1.89 18.74 -7.79
N LYS A 86 2.08 19.22 -9.02
CA LYS A 86 1.25 18.87 -10.18
C LYS A 86 2.04 17.93 -11.08
N ALA A 87 1.70 16.65 -11.07
CA ALA A 87 2.27 15.63 -11.94
C ALA A 87 1.14 14.82 -12.58
N GLU A 88 1.39 14.27 -13.77
CA GLU A 88 0.52 13.28 -14.40
C GLU A 88 0.76 11.92 -13.74
N VAL A 89 -0.29 11.24 -13.31
CA VAL A 89 -0.20 9.95 -12.61
C VAL A 89 -1.09 8.95 -13.32
N ASP A 90 -0.44 7.98 -13.96
CA ASP A 90 -1.06 6.96 -14.80
C ASP A 90 -0.96 5.57 -14.19
N PHE A 91 -2.00 4.78 -14.44
CA PHE A 91 -2.06 3.41 -13.95
C PHE A 91 -1.03 2.52 -14.65
N SER A 92 -0.40 1.62 -13.88
CA SER A 92 0.54 0.62 -14.38
C SER A 92 -0.02 -0.78 -14.29
N TRP A 93 -0.07 -1.52 -15.39
CA TRP A 93 -0.52 -2.92 -15.43
C TRP A 93 0.62 -3.90 -15.11
N GLY A 94 1.42 -3.61 -14.08
CA GLY A 94 2.66 -4.32 -13.77
C GLY A 94 3.87 -3.88 -14.62
N ALA A 95 5.04 -4.46 -14.31
CA ALA A 95 6.35 -4.10 -14.89
C ALA A 95 6.61 -2.58 -14.89
N THR A 96 6.26 -1.91 -13.79
CA THR A 96 6.38 -0.45 -13.72
C THR A 96 7.84 -0.01 -13.81
N GLU A 97 8.77 -0.84 -13.33
CA GLU A 97 10.21 -0.56 -13.27
C GLU A 97 10.84 -0.33 -14.65
N VAL A 98 10.25 -0.86 -15.74
CA VAL A 98 10.79 -0.69 -17.10
C VAL A 98 10.24 0.54 -17.83
N LYS A 99 9.31 1.29 -17.22
CA LYS A 99 8.68 2.46 -17.86
C LYS A 99 9.62 3.66 -17.98
N PRO A 100 10.46 3.98 -16.97
CA PRO A 100 11.37 5.10 -17.09
C PRO A 100 12.54 4.84 -18.06
N PRO A 101 13.03 5.89 -18.75
CA PRO A 101 12.51 7.27 -18.78
C PRO A 101 11.43 7.51 -19.86
N TYR A 102 11.18 6.53 -20.73
CA TYR A 102 10.42 6.76 -21.96
C TYR A 102 8.92 6.96 -21.73
N LEU A 103 8.32 6.08 -20.93
CA LEU A 103 6.88 6.06 -20.66
C LEU A 103 6.52 6.80 -19.37
N ALA A 104 7.48 7.02 -18.46
CA ALA A 104 7.31 7.83 -17.26
C ALA A 104 8.64 8.48 -16.84
N ASP A 105 8.59 9.63 -16.18
CA ASP A 105 9.78 10.28 -15.61
C ASP A 105 10.16 9.68 -14.23
N ALA A 106 9.17 9.16 -13.51
CA ALA A 106 9.31 8.51 -12.22
C ALA A 106 8.26 7.39 -12.08
N ILE A 107 8.47 6.52 -11.09
CA ILE A 107 7.48 5.50 -10.71
C ILE A 107 7.17 5.61 -9.23
N VAL A 108 5.97 5.20 -8.85
CA VAL A 108 5.65 4.84 -7.47
C VAL A 108 5.47 3.34 -7.42
N GLU A 109 6.37 2.64 -6.74
CA GLU A 109 6.44 1.18 -6.76
C GLU A 109 6.60 0.61 -5.35
N LEU A 110 6.04 -0.58 -5.15
CA LEU A 110 6.16 -1.36 -3.94
C LEU A 110 7.55 -2.00 -3.88
N THR A 111 8.21 -1.90 -2.73
CA THR A 111 9.51 -2.53 -2.51
C THR A 111 9.70 -2.94 -1.05
N GLU A 112 10.42 -4.03 -0.84
CA GLU A 112 10.87 -4.49 0.48
C GLU A 112 12.34 -4.10 0.72
N THR A 113 13.23 -4.56 -0.16
CA THR A 113 14.70 -4.41 -0.04
C THR A 113 15.31 -3.41 -1.02
N GLY A 114 14.55 -3.01 -2.05
CA GLY A 114 15.01 -2.17 -3.15
C GLY A 114 15.86 -2.91 -4.18
N THR A 115 15.90 -4.26 -4.14
CA THR A 115 16.69 -5.06 -5.09
C THR A 115 16.14 -4.94 -6.52
N SER A 116 14.83 -5.15 -6.75
CA SER A 116 14.20 -5.00 -8.09
C SER A 116 14.49 -3.63 -8.71
N LEU A 117 14.37 -2.55 -7.92
CA LEU A 117 14.64 -1.20 -8.39
C LEU A 117 16.10 -1.04 -8.85
N ARG A 118 17.05 -1.59 -8.08
CA ARG A 118 18.48 -1.53 -8.43
C ARG A 118 18.80 -2.34 -9.68
N GLU A 119 18.21 -3.53 -9.84
CA GLU A 119 18.35 -4.37 -11.03
C GLU A 119 17.82 -3.66 -12.29
N ASN A 120 16.84 -2.77 -12.14
CA ASN A 120 16.29 -1.94 -13.21
C ASN A 120 16.96 -0.56 -13.34
N ASN A 121 18.15 -0.36 -12.75
CA ASN A 121 18.89 0.92 -12.78
C ASN A 121 18.12 2.12 -12.21
N LEU A 122 17.24 1.87 -11.22
CA LEU A 122 16.48 2.89 -10.52
C LEU A 122 17.05 3.14 -9.12
N ARG A 123 16.88 4.37 -8.65
CA ARG A 123 17.15 4.79 -7.28
C ARG A 123 15.90 5.33 -6.61
N ILE A 124 15.79 5.07 -5.32
CA ILE A 124 14.73 5.60 -4.46
C ILE A 124 14.99 7.09 -4.19
N VAL A 125 13.94 7.89 -4.37
CA VAL A 125 13.92 9.33 -4.05
C VAL A 125 13.28 9.55 -2.67
N GLU A 126 12.12 8.95 -2.42
CA GLU A 126 11.38 9.12 -1.17
C GLU A 126 10.49 7.90 -0.90
N THR A 127 10.36 7.49 0.36
CA THR A 127 9.31 6.55 0.79
C THR A 127 8.04 7.34 1.08
N ILE A 128 6.94 7.01 0.41
CA ILE A 128 5.68 7.77 0.52
C ILE A 128 4.63 7.07 1.37
N LEU A 129 4.75 5.75 1.55
CA LEU A 129 3.86 4.96 2.38
C LEU A 129 4.55 3.69 2.86
N GLU A 130 4.42 3.41 4.16
CA GLU A 130 4.67 2.08 4.71
C GLU A 130 3.33 1.36 4.88
N SER A 131 3.20 0.20 4.22
CA SER A 131 1.99 -0.62 4.25
C SER A 131 2.21 -1.90 5.02
N SER A 132 1.14 -2.40 5.61
CA SER A 132 1.10 -3.69 6.27
C SER A 132 -0.30 -4.28 6.16
N THR A 133 -0.40 -5.58 6.42
CA THR A 133 -1.66 -6.31 6.40
C THR A 133 -2.58 -5.84 7.52
N ARG A 134 -3.83 -5.56 7.16
CA ARG A 134 -4.91 -5.11 8.05
C ARG A 134 -6.07 -6.07 7.96
N PHE A 135 -6.66 -6.36 9.12
CA PHE A 135 -7.99 -6.93 9.21
C PHE A 135 -9.00 -5.78 9.36
N ILE A 136 -9.95 -5.69 8.44
CA ILE A 136 -10.93 -4.61 8.35
C ILE A 136 -12.36 -5.15 8.47
N ALA A 137 -13.27 -4.29 8.90
CA ALA A 137 -14.70 -4.57 8.99
C ALA A 137 -15.54 -3.44 8.39
N ASN A 138 -16.71 -3.78 7.86
CA ASN A 138 -17.71 -2.80 7.48
C ASN A 138 -18.18 -2.04 8.72
N LYS A 139 -18.36 -0.72 8.63
CA LYS A 139 -18.76 0.10 9.80
C LYS A 139 -20.13 -0.27 10.37
N LYS A 140 -21.09 -0.69 9.53
CA LYS A 140 -22.42 -1.15 9.97
C LYS A 140 -22.32 -2.54 10.60
N ALA A 141 -21.58 -3.46 9.96
CA ALA A 141 -21.34 -4.79 10.55
C ALA A 141 -20.66 -4.70 11.92
N TRP A 142 -19.75 -3.73 12.10
CA TRP A 142 -19.08 -3.47 13.37
C TRP A 142 -20.01 -2.93 14.48
N GLN A 143 -21.13 -2.30 14.10
CA GLN A 143 -22.14 -1.81 15.06
C GLN A 143 -23.11 -2.93 15.49
N ASP A 144 -23.28 -3.98 14.67
CA ASP A 144 -24.05 -5.15 15.04
C ASP A 144 -23.29 -5.98 16.10
N LYS A 145 -23.89 -6.17 17.28
CA LYS A 145 -23.24 -6.85 18.41
C LYS A 145 -22.84 -8.29 18.09
N TRP A 146 -23.69 -9.02 17.38
CA TRP A 146 -23.43 -10.42 17.07
C TRP A 146 -22.31 -10.55 16.03
N LYS A 147 -22.36 -9.76 14.95
CA LYS A 147 -21.30 -9.74 13.93
C LYS A 147 -19.98 -9.28 14.50
N LYS A 148 -19.98 -8.21 15.30
CA LYS A 148 -18.78 -7.70 15.98
C LYS A 148 -18.11 -8.79 16.81
N GLN A 149 -18.86 -9.56 17.60
CA GLN A 149 -18.30 -10.65 18.39
C GLN A 149 -17.63 -11.70 17.51
N LYS A 150 -18.26 -12.09 16.39
CA LYS A 150 -17.67 -13.06 15.45
C LYS A 150 -16.40 -12.53 14.79
N ILE A 151 -16.40 -11.27 14.37
CA ILE A 151 -15.23 -10.60 13.82
C ILE A 151 -14.08 -10.59 14.83
N GLN A 152 -14.36 -10.25 16.09
CA GLN A 152 -13.34 -10.25 17.15
C GLN A 152 -12.79 -11.66 17.42
N ASN A 153 -13.63 -12.70 17.37
CA ASN A 153 -13.18 -14.08 17.52
C ASN A 153 -12.23 -14.49 16.38
N ILE A 154 -12.53 -14.12 15.12
CA ILE A 154 -11.65 -14.38 13.98
C ILE A 154 -10.30 -13.71 14.20
N VAL A 155 -10.30 -12.43 14.59
CA VAL A 155 -9.05 -11.70 14.86
C VAL A 155 -8.25 -12.33 16.00
N MET A 156 -8.92 -12.82 17.05
CA MET A 156 -8.27 -13.52 18.15
C MET A 156 -7.58 -14.80 17.67
N LEU A 157 -8.25 -15.60 16.83
CA LEU A 157 -7.68 -16.83 16.26
C LEU A 157 -6.50 -16.53 15.34
N LEU A 158 -6.62 -15.51 14.46
CA LEU A 158 -5.53 -15.09 13.57
C LEU A 158 -4.30 -14.64 14.36
N LYS A 159 -4.49 -13.81 15.39
CA LYS A 159 -3.38 -13.38 16.27
C LYS A 159 -2.77 -14.55 17.02
N GLY A 160 -3.58 -15.48 17.53
CA GLY A 160 -3.10 -16.69 18.19
C GLY A 160 -2.22 -17.54 17.27
N ALA A 161 -2.61 -17.70 16.00
CA ALA A 161 -1.82 -18.42 15.00
C ALA A 161 -0.48 -17.72 14.71
N LEU A 162 -0.50 -16.39 14.51
CA LEU A 162 0.71 -15.60 14.28
C LEU A 162 1.70 -15.70 15.45
N SER A 163 1.21 -15.53 16.68
CA SER A 163 2.05 -15.63 17.88
C SER A 163 2.54 -17.05 18.17
N ALA A 164 1.87 -18.08 17.67
CA ALA A 164 2.34 -19.46 17.78
C ALA A 164 3.51 -19.72 16.82
N GLU A 165 3.42 -19.25 15.58
CA GLU A 165 4.49 -19.37 14.57
C GLU A 165 5.81 -18.75 15.07
N GLU A 166 5.74 -17.64 15.81
CA GLU A 166 6.90 -16.97 16.41
C GLU A 166 7.66 -17.82 17.45
N LYS A 167 6.99 -18.79 18.09
CA LYS A 167 7.58 -19.58 19.19
C LYS A 167 8.17 -20.91 18.75
N VAL A 168 7.87 -21.35 17.53
CA VAL A 168 8.27 -22.67 17.00
C VAL A 168 9.09 -22.58 15.71
N GLY A 169 9.34 -21.36 15.22
CA GLY A 169 10.17 -21.07 14.04
C GLY A 169 11.59 -20.67 14.38
#